data_AF-A0A919ZX46-F1
#
_entry.id   AF-A0A919ZX46-F1
#
_cell.length_a   1.000
_cell.length_b   1.000
_cell.length_c   1.000
_cell.angle_alpha   90.00
_cell.angle_beta   90.00
_cell.angle_gamma   90.00
#
_symmetry.space_group_name_H-M   'P 1'
#
loop_
_entity.id
_entity.type
_entity.pdbx_description
1 polymer ?
#
loop_
_entity_poly.entity_id
_entity_poly.type
_entity_poly.pdbx_seq_one_letter_code
_entity_poly.pdbx_strand_id
1 'polypeptide(L)' 'MNDKEQIDNLLQLYVDSMDESDPEKVKQAFHKNAKVVGYLHGDFMEMSTEDFANFVAAKQPPPKRQGRECGL' A
#
# COMPACT_ATOMS: atom_id res chain seq x y z
N MET A 1 -1.65 -24.67 -2.04
CA MET A 1 -2.39 -23.48 -1.58
C MET A 1 -3.66 -23.36 -2.36
N ASN A 2 -4.78 -23.06 -1.70
CA ASN A 2 -6.04 -22.74 -2.37
C ASN A 2 -6.15 -21.22 -2.62
N ASP A 3 -7.18 -20.80 -3.36
CA ASP A 3 -7.37 -19.40 -3.73
C ASP A 3 -7.54 -18.48 -2.51
N LYS A 4 -8.21 -18.97 -1.45
CA LYS A 4 -8.38 -18.21 -0.20
C LYS A 4 -7.04 -17.92 0.47
N GLU A 5 -6.20 -18.94 0.63
CA GLU A 5 -4.86 -18.77 1.22
C GLU A 5 -4.00 -17.80 0.41
N GLN A 6 -4.12 -17.81 -0.93
CA GLN A 6 -3.40 -16.86 -1.78
C GLN A 6 -3.90 -15.42 -1.60
N ILE A 7 -5.21 -15.23 -1.48
CA ILE A 7 -5.81 -13.91 -1.21
C ILE A 7 -5.38 -13.40 0.17
N ASP A 8 -5.43 -14.24 1.21
CA ASP A 8 -5.03 -13.86 2.56
C ASP A 8 -3.55 -13.41 2.61
N ASN A 9 -2.65 -14.14 1.93
CA ASN A 9 -1.25 -13.76 1.81
C ASN A 9 -1.05 -12.43 1.05
N LEU A 10 -1.84 -12.19 0.00
CA LEU A 10 -1.78 -10.94 -0.77
C LEU A 10 -2.26 -9.73 0.06
N LEU A 11 -3.31 -9.91 0.87
CA LEU A 11 -3.80 -8.88 1.79
C LEU A 11 -2.74 -8.55 2.85
N GLN A 12 -2.05 -9.56 3.39
CA GLN A 12 -0.97 -9.33 4.34
C GLN A 12 0.18 -8.55 3.69
N LEU A 13 0.56 -8.90 2.46
CA LEU A 13 1.60 -8.17 1.71
C LEU A 13 1.22 -6.70 1.49
N TYR A 14 -0.05 -6.42 1.18
CA TYR A 14 -0.57 -5.06 1.08
C TYR A 14 -0.43 -4.30 2.41
N VAL A 15 -0.85 -4.89 3.53
CA VAL A 15 -0.73 -4.25 4.86
C VAL A 15 0.74 -3.99 5.21
N ASP A 16 1.60 -4.99 5.05
CA ASP A 16 3.04 -4.90 5.31
C ASP A 16 3.70 -3.79 4.47
N SER A 17 3.28 -3.62 3.21
CA SER A 17 3.82 -2.59 2.32
C SER A 17 3.67 -1.19 2.91
N MET A 18 2.55 -0.93 3.58
CA MET A 18 2.26 0.40 4.12
C MET A 18 2.86 0.56 5.52
N ASP A 19 2.77 -0.47 6.37
CA ASP A 19 3.33 -0.48 7.73
C ASP A 19 4.85 -0.31 7.74
N GLU A 20 5.53 -0.85 6.73
CA GLU A 20 6.98 -0.79 6.57
C GLU A 20 7.43 0.33 5.63
N SER A 21 6.47 1.01 4.99
CA SER A 21 6.72 2.04 3.98
C SER A 21 7.61 1.53 2.83
N ASP A 22 7.33 0.31 2.37
CA ASP A 22 8.10 -0.42 1.36
C ASP A 22 7.43 -0.35 -0.02
N PRO A 23 7.98 0.44 -0.97
CA PRO A 23 7.42 0.57 -2.32
C PRO A 23 7.49 -0.71 -3.15
N GLU A 24 8.43 -1.62 -2.88
CA GLU A 24 8.56 -2.86 -3.65
C GLU A 24 7.47 -3.86 -3.27
N LYS A 25 7.04 -3.87 -2.00
CA LYS A 25 5.86 -4.64 -1.57
C LYS A 25 4.57 -4.11 -2.19
N VAL A 26 4.43 -2.79 -2.36
CA VAL A 26 3.30 -2.19 -3.10
C VAL A 26 3.27 -2.72 -4.54
N LYS A 27 4.41 -2.69 -5.24
CA LYS A 27 4.49 -3.17 -6.64
C LYS A 27 4.20 -4.67 -6.77
N GLN A 28 4.45 -5.47 -5.72
CA GLN A 28 4.09 -6.89 -5.70
C GLN A 28 2.60 -7.12 -5.41
N ALA A 29 1.99 -6.30 -4.53
CA ALA A 29 0.59 -6.43 -4.14
C ALA A 29 -0.38 -5.97 -5.24
N PHE A 30 0.04 -5.03 -6.09
CA PHE A 30 -0.81 -4.43 -7.12
C PHE A 30 -0.43 -4.88 -8.52
N HIS A 31 -1.43 -5.05 -9.38
CA HIS A 31 -1.20 -5.19 -10.80
C HIS A 31 -0.52 -3.92 -11.37
N LYS A 32 0.38 -4.07 -12.35
CA LYS A 32 1.13 -2.95 -12.95
C LYS A 32 0.26 -1.80 -13.50
N ASN A 33 -0.95 -2.12 -13.92
CA ASN A 33 -1.92 -1.16 -14.48
C ASN A 33 -3.06 -0.82 -13.48
N ALA A 34 -2.90 -1.15 -12.19
CA ALA A 34 -3.89 -0.83 -11.19
C ALA A 34 -3.98 0.70 -10.97
N LYS A 35 -5.11 1.12 -10.43
CA LYS A 35 -5.39 2.50 -10.05
C LYS A 35 -5.84 2.54 -8.60
N VAL A 36 -5.17 3.38 -7.82
CA VAL A 36 -5.56 3.67 -6.44
C VAL A 36 -6.30 5.00 -6.47
N VAL A 37 -7.57 4.98 -6.09
CA VAL A 37 -8.46 6.15 -6.15
C VAL A 37 -9.08 6.43 -4.80
N GLY A 38 -9.27 7.70 -4.47
CA GLY A 38 -9.89 8.10 -3.22
C GLY A 38 -9.92 9.62 -3.06
N TYR A 39 -10.43 10.08 -1.92
CA TYR A 39 -10.33 11.48 -1.53
C TYR A 39 -9.31 11.61 -0.40
N LEU A 40 -8.34 12.49 -0.57
CA LEU A 40 -7.36 12.82 0.47
C LEU A 40 -7.42 14.32 0.74
N HIS A 41 -7.68 14.71 1.99
CA HIS A 41 -7.90 16.10 2.40
C HIS A 41 -8.98 16.86 1.59
N GLY A 42 -9.97 16.14 1.05
CA GLY A 42 -11.06 16.72 0.26
C GLY A 42 -10.80 16.74 -1.25
N ASP A 43 -9.58 16.45 -1.69
CA ASP A 43 -9.24 16.39 -3.11
C ASP A 43 -9.34 14.96 -3.63
N PHE A 44 -9.96 14.79 -4.81
CA PHE A 44 -9.96 13.52 -5.51
C PHE A 44 -8.54 13.21 -6.01
N MET A 45 -8.06 12.03 -5.67
CA MET A 45 -6.76 11.51 -6.06
C MET A 45 -6.96 10.24 -6.87
N GLU A 46 -6.25 10.14 -8.00
CA GLU A 46 -6.06 8.92 -8.75
C GLU A 46 -4.55 8.73 -8.93
N MET A 47 -4.02 7.60 -8.46
CA MET A 47 -2.61 7.26 -8.53
C MET A 47 -2.41 5.98 -9.34
N SER A 48 -1.35 5.94 -10.16
CA SER A 48 -0.84 4.68 -10.69
C SER A 48 -0.22 3.84 -9.57
N THR A 49 0.04 2.55 -9.82
CA THR A 49 0.79 1.69 -8.89
C THR A 49 2.15 2.30 -8.52
N GLU A 50 2.83 2.94 -9.48
CA GLU A 50 4.13 3.57 -9.25
C GLU A 50 4.03 4.84 -8.40
N ASP A 51 3.04 5.70 -8.67
CA ASP A 51 2.79 6.90 -7.87
C ASP A 51 2.42 6.53 -6.43
N PHE A 52 1.58 5.49 -6.26
CA PHE A 52 1.19 5.03 -4.94
C PHE A 52 2.38 4.41 -4.18
N ALA A 53 3.24 3.64 -4.85
CA ALA A 53 4.46 3.12 -4.24
C ALA A 53 5.37 4.27 -3.74
N ASN A 54 5.54 5.31 -4.55
CA ASN A 54 6.31 6.51 -4.16
C ASN A 54 5.66 7.25 -2.98
N PHE A 55 4.33 7.35 -2.96
CA PHE A 55 3.58 7.94 -1.85
C PHE A 55 3.78 7.19 -0.54
N VAL A 56 3.75 5.85 -0.58
CA VAL A 56 4.01 4.98 0.59
C VAL A 56 5.45 5.13 1.08
N ALA A 57 6.44 5.14 0.18
CA ALA A 57 7.85 5.32 0.54
C ALA A 57 8.14 6.64 1.26
N ALA A 58 7.37 7.69 0.97
CA ALA A 58 7.52 9.01 1.58
C ALA A 58 7.05 9.07 3.05
N LYS A 59 6.34 8.05 3.56
CA LYS A 59 5.82 8.02 4.95
C LYS A 59 6.88 7.60 5.96
N GLN A 60 7.88 8.46 6.16
CA GLN A 60 8.95 8.25 7.14
C GLN A 60 8.71 9.03 8.45
N PRO A 61 9.00 8.44 9.62
CA PRO A 61 9.38 7.04 9.82
C PRO A 61 8.16 6.11 9.64
N PRO A 62 8.38 4.81 9.33
CA PRO A 62 7.28 3.90 9.02
C PRO A 62 6.28 3.80 10.17
N PRO A 63 4.97 3.64 9.90
CA PRO A 63 3.92 3.55 10.92
C PRO A 63 4.23 2.51 12.01
N LYS A 64 4.72 1.34 11.60
CA LYS A 64 5.13 0.24 12.49
C LYS A 64 6.17 0.65 13.53
N ARG A 65 7.09 1.56 13.19
CA ARG A 65 8.10 2.09 14.14
C ARG A 65 7.53 3.12 15.10
N GLN A 66 6.41 3.76 14.75
CA GLN A 66 5.75 4.75 15.59
C GLN A 66 4.67 4.15 16.50
N GLY A 67 4.39 2.84 16.40
CA GLY A 67 3.27 2.20 17.11
C GLY A 67 1.91 2.73 16.68
N ARG A 68 1.81 3.30 15.47
CA ARG A 68 0.56 3.77 14.88
C ARG A 68 0.13 2.80 13.79
N GLU A 69 -1.17 2.57 13.68
CA GLU A 69 -1.74 1.89 12.52
C GLU A 69 -1.52 2.75 11.26
N CYS A 70 -1.35 2.09 10.12
CA CYS A 70 -1.24 2.77 8.85
C CYS A 70 -2.50 3.60 8.54
N GLY A 71 -2.38 4.93 8.60
CA GLY A 71 -3.41 5.86 8.13
C GLY A 71 -3.14 6.27 6.68
N LEU A 72 -3.94 5.74 5.75
CA LEU A 72 -4.07 6.29 4.40
C LEU A 72 -5.13 7.39 4.39
#